data_AF-A0A2N2M3V7-F1
#
_entry.id   AF-A0A2N2M3V7-F1
#
_cell.length_a   1.000
_cell.length_b   1.000
_cell.length_c   1.000
_cell.angle_alpha   90.00
_cell.angle_beta   90.00
_cell.angle_gamma   90.00
#
_symmetry.space_group_name_H-M   'P 1'
#
loop_
_entity.id
_entity.type
_entity.pdbx_description
1 polymer ?
#
loop_
_entity_poly.entity_id
_entity_poly.type
_entity_poly.pdbx_seq_one_letter_code
_entity_poly.pdbx_strand_id
1 'polypeptide(L)'
;MLLNFRIGSFILKVGLVIAILLSIGSVINPKGEISQSRIDSIGMGTSTHLRVGIDDLGKAFEQMEEMNIHWIREEFPWSEIEQNPGEYVFNYGIGESYRDFDSMLALAKRHGLEVVAVLSSGPVFLYHNYPDQSVDADELISYWGEFVQAVVDRYGDQIDYWEIGSEPNNPLEWGKVMFPTVSDAVSSPSPFLYARMLTTAEKIIKKHNSHDKVILGGLYNSSNSDCQTNPIAFMADLVNAGAWNDFDIIAIHPFWQNNPPEVWMQRGPSTELSTGECKPDNPIQTNLVGEIRNVNEFAKKHGGKPIWITELGWKEGWLSTIGDQNGFGSDQIESNFLVRSIIPLITEEQVDKVFWYTFFEDPSNPGFSLNTQGQIALKNLGRLLGNARPLGQFQEYSGIGSPDELGLFEYRFRKEGRTIIYAWAANGGEIPYPITLKNLSGKSYRAYPIDTLDLSVENGMELKVEDDKSITIYVNEIPALLIEEKSNLISSIKYRIEDGMTRWFSNQKENVNTWVDQQKKKLIDKAMNWAEESFLNLLNKVVDKISGD
;
A
#
# COMPACT_ATOMS: atom_id res chain seq x y z
N MET A 1 26.47 29.73 23.31
CA MET A 1 27.17 30.29 22.13
C MET A 1 27.22 29.32 20.95
N LEU A 2 27.50 28.03 21.16
CA LEU A 2 27.50 26.98 20.11
C LEU A 2 26.12 26.70 19.46
N LEU A 3 25.01 26.89 20.20
CA LEU A 3 23.65 26.69 19.68
C LEU A 3 23.26 27.76 18.62
N ASN A 4 23.65 29.02 18.83
CA ASN A 4 23.35 30.12 17.91
C ASN A 4 24.11 30.01 16.58
N PHE A 5 25.32 29.43 16.60
CA PHE A 5 26.10 29.18 15.38
C PHE A 5 25.50 28.07 14.51
N ARG A 6 24.90 27.03 15.11
CA ARG A 6 24.19 25.97 14.37
C ARG A 6 22.88 26.46 13.75
N ILE A 7 22.16 27.36 14.43
CA ILE A 7 20.94 27.99 13.91
C ILE A 7 21.26 28.92 12.74
N GLY A 8 22.33 29.72 12.83
CA GLY A 8 22.78 30.58 11.73
C GLY A 8 23.21 29.80 10.48
N SER A 9 23.93 28.68 10.66
CA SER A 9 24.31 27.77 9.56
C SER A 9 23.10 27.08 8.92
N PHE A 10 22.09 26.72 9.73
CA PHE A 10 20.85 26.13 9.26
C PHE A 10 20.04 27.12 8.41
N ILE A 11 19.87 28.36 8.86
CA ILE A 11 19.16 29.41 8.13
C ILE A 11 19.87 29.73 6.80
N LEU A 12 21.20 29.74 6.78
CA LEU A 12 21.98 29.98 5.56
C LEU A 12 21.84 28.84 4.54
N LYS A 13 21.83 27.58 4.98
CA LYS A 13 21.63 26.42 4.10
C LYS A 13 20.21 26.36 3.56
N VAL A 14 19.21 26.63 4.40
CA VAL A 14 17.80 26.74 3.98
C VAL A 14 17.61 27.91 3.01
N GLY A 15 18.21 29.06 3.29
CA GLY A 15 18.19 30.22 2.39
C GLY A 15 18.85 29.94 1.04
N LEU A 16 19.94 29.17 1.00
CA LEU A 16 20.59 28.75 -0.24
C LEU A 16 19.72 27.77 -1.04
N VAL A 17 19.11 26.78 -0.38
CA VAL A 17 18.18 25.83 -1.01
C VAL A 17 16.94 26.55 -1.54
N ILE A 18 16.39 27.51 -0.79
CA ILE A 18 15.28 28.36 -1.24
C ILE A 18 15.70 29.22 -2.43
N ALA A 19 16.89 29.84 -2.42
CA ALA A 19 17.39 30.60 -3.56
C ALA A 19 17.58 29.74 -4.81
N ILE A 20 18.05 28.50 -4.65
CA ILE A 20 18.17 27.51 -5.73
C ILE A 20 16.78 27.10 -6.24
N LEU A 21 15.85 26.76 -5.34
CA LEU A 21 14.46 26.42 -5.68
C LEU A 21 13.70 27.58 -6.33
N LEU A 22 14.00 28.83 -5.96
CA LEU A 22 13.46 30.04 -6.58
C LEU A 22 14.04 30.25 -7.98
N SER A 23 15.35 30.05 -8.15
CA SER A 23 16.01 30.16 -9.47
C SER A 23 15.57 29.07 -10.46
N ILE A 24 15.18 27.90 -9.96
CA ILE A 24 14.62 26.80 -10.76
C ILE A 24 13.11 26.98 -10.95
N GLY A 25 12.40 27.46 -9.93
CA GLY A 25 10.94 27.64 -9.92
C GLY A 25 10.45 28.79 -10.79
N SER A 26 11.25 29.83 -11.01
CA SER A 26 10.93 30.94 -11.92
C SER A 26 10.99 30.56 -13.40
N VAL A 27 11.46 29.36 -13.75
CA VAL A 27 11.61 28.89 -15.15
C VAL A 27 10.58 27.83 -15.54
N ILE A 28 9.89 27.19 -14.58
CA ILE A 28 8.89 26.15 -14.88
C ILE A 28 7.50 26.69 -14.59
N ASN A 29 6.94 27.39 -15.57
CA ASN A 29 5.50 27.52 -15.69
C ASN A 29 4.99 26.09 -16.01
N PRO A 30 4.22 25.40 -15.15
CA PRO A 30 3.76 24.05 -15.44
C PRO A 30 2.71 24.14 -16.56
N LYS A 31 3.19 24.22 -17.79
CA LYS A 31 2.38 24.14 -19.02
C LYS A 31 2.21 22.69 -19.48
N GLY A 32 2.90 21.75 -18.84
CA GLY A 32 2.85 20.32 -19.14
C GLY A 32 2.00 19.52 -18.14
N GLU A 33 1.69 18.29 -18.52
CA GLU A 33 1.04 17.31 -17.66
C GLU A 33 1.91 16.98 -16.43
N ILE A 34 1.30 16.47 -15.36
CA ILE A 34 2.03 16.02 -14.17
C ILE A 34 3.04 14.95 -14.59
N SER A 35 4.30 15.11 -14.17
CA SER A 35 5.36 14.18 -14.56
C SER A 35 5.22 12.83 -13.86
N GLN A 36 5.62 11.76 -14.53
CA GLN A 36 5.71 10.45 -13.91
C GLN A 36 6.98 10.38 -13.05
N SER A 37 6.85 9.78 -11.86
CA SER A 37 7.99 9.41 -11.03
C SER A 37 7.69 8.10 -10.34
N ARG A 38 8.71 7.37 -9.87
CA ARG A 38 8.53 6.09 -9.16
C ARG A 38 7.48 6.21 -8.05
N ILE A 39 6.57 5.25 -8.00
CA ILE A 39 5.63 5.06 -6.90
C ILE A 39 6.11 3.87 -6.07
N ASP A 40 6.27 4.09 -4.78
CA ASP A 40 6.79 3.06 -3.87
C ASP A 40 5.67 2.43 -3.02
N SER A 41 4.47 3.00 -3.01
CA SER A 41 3.35 2.58 -2.15
C SER A 41 2.39 1.59 -2.80
N ILE A 42 2.56 1.30 -4.09
CA ILE A 42 1.70 0.36 -4.83
C ILE A 42 2.58 -0.71 -5.48
N GLY A 43 2.20 -1.96 -5.30
CA GLY A 43 2.83 -3.13 -5.90
C GLY A 43 1.81 -4.05 -6.58
N MET A 44 2.30 -5.15 -7.14
CA MET A 44 1.48 -6.22 -7.69
C MET A 44 1.78 -7.54 -6.97
N GLY A 45 0.75 -8.18 -6.42
CA GLY A 45 0.84 -9.50 -5.81
C GLY A 45 0.20 -10.53 -6.73
N THR A 46 1.00 -11.44 -7.28
CA THR A 46 0.49 -12.41 -8.28
C THR A 46 1.33 -13.68 -8.37
N SER A 47 2.53 -13.72 -7.78
CA SER A 47 3.53 -14.75 -8.12
C SER A 47 3.66 -14.85 -9.64
N THR A 48 3.93 -13.71 -10.30
CA THR A 48 3.87 -13.51 -11.76
C THR A 48 4.61 -14.61 -12.47
N HIS A 49 5.82 -14.91 -11.98
CA HIS A 49 6.67 -15.95 -12.51
C HIS A 49 6.02 -17.32 -12.43
N LEU A 50 5.36 -17.62 -11.30
CA LEU A 50 4.58 -18.84 -11.13
C LEU A 50 3.34 -18.91 -12.02
N ARG A 51 2.80 -17.78 -12.50
CA ARG A 51 1.61 -17.75 -13.39
C ARG A 51 1.97 -17.91 -14.85
N VAL A 52 2.89 -17.07 -15.34
CA VAL A 52 3.17 -16.98 -16.78
C VAL A 52 4.40 -17.77 -17.23
N GLY A 53 5.27 -18.16 -16.29
CA GLY A 53 6.53 -18.82 -16.62
C GLY A 53 7.54 -17.91 -17.30
N ILE A 54 8.75 -18.43 -17.52
CA ILE A 54 9.86 -17.57 -17.94
C ILE A 54 9.69 -16.99 -19.35
N ASP A 55 8.97 -17.68 -20.22
CA ASP A 55 8.81 -17.29 -21.63
C ASP A 55 7.99 -15.99 -21.80
N ASP A 56 6.98 -15.78 -20.95
CA ASP A 56 6.13 -14.58 -20.97
C ASP A 56 6.44 -13.58 -19.85
N LEU A 57 7.32 -13.92 -18.91
CA LEU A 57 7.65 -13.07 -17.75
C LEU A 57 8.20 -11.69 -18.15
N GLY A 58 9.03 -11.63 -19.19
CA GLY A 58 9.58 -10.35 -19.65
C GLY A 58 8.50 -9.36 -20.09
N LYS A 59 7.48 -9.85 -20.81
CA LYS A 59 6.34 -9.01 -21.23
C LYS A 59 5.48 -8.61 -20.03
N ALA A 60 5.27 -9.53 -19.11
CA ALA A 60 4.54 -9.26 -17.87
C ALA A 60 5.18 -8.13 -17.07
N PHE A 61 6.51 -8.16 -16.89
CA PHE A 61 7.23 -7.10 -16.17
C PHE A 61 7.28 -5.78 -16.95
N GLU A 62 7.36 -5.80 -18.27
CA GLU A 62 7.22 -4.59 -19.10
C GLU A 62 5.83 -3.93 -18.90
N GLN A 63 4.75 -4.71 -18.86
CA GLN A 63 3.40 -4.19 -18.60
C GLN A 63 3.27 -3.58 -17.20
N MET A 64 3.92 -4.16 -16.18
CA MET A 64 3.99 -3.59 -14.84
C MET A 64 4.75 -2.26 -14.83
N GLU A 65 5.88 -2.17 -15.54
CA GLU A 65 6.66 -0.94 -15.70
C GLU A 65 5.85 0.17 -16.37
N GLU A 66 5.06 -0.15 -17.41
CA GLU A 66 4.15 0.80 -18.07
C GLU A 66 3.06 1.36 -17.15
N MET A 67 2.63 0.57 -16.15
CA MET A 67 1.72 1.01 -15.09
C MET A 67 2.44 1.71 -13.93
N ASN A 68 3.76 1.91 -14.05
CA ASN A 68 4.64 2.45 -13.02
C ASN A 68 4.70 1.59 -11.75
N ILE A 69 4.51 0.27 -11.84
CA ILE A 69 4.64 -0.65 -10.70
C ILE A 69 6.09 -1.06 -10.56
N HIS A 70 6.63 -0.96 -9.34
CA HIS A 70 8.04 -1.23 -9.02
C HIS A 70 8.24 -2.28 -7.93
N TRP A 71 7.16 -2.90 -7.47
CA TRP A 71 7.16 -3.90 -6.40
C TRP A 71 6.34 -5.11 -6.85
N ILE A 72 6.95 -6.28 -6.79
CA ILE A 72 6.30 -7.56 -7.07
C ILE A 72 6.41 -8.48 -5.86
N ARG A 73 5.35 -9.24 -5.61
CA ARG A 73 5.31 -10.29 -4.57
C ARG A 73 5.30 -11.66 -5.25
N GLU A 74 6.36 -12.41 -5.03
CA GLU A 74 6.68 -13.67 -5.72
C GLU A 74 6.88 -14.80 -4.72
N GLU A 75 6.13 -15.88 -4.87
CA GLU A 75 6.25 -17.06 -4.03
C GLU A 75 7.43 -17.96 -4.39
N PHE A 76 8.04 -18.52 -3.36
CA PHE A 76 9.04 -19.58 -3.36
C PHE A 76 8.42 -20.79 -2.66
N PRO A 77 7.66 -21.63 -3.39
CA PRO A 77 6.95 -22.77 -2.81
C PRO A 77 7.92 -23.87 -2.44
N TRP A 78 8.12 -24.08 -1.14
CA TRP A 78 8.91 -25.17 -0.58
C TRP A 78 8.55 -26.54 -1.17
N SER A 79 7.26 -26.82 -1.33
CA SER A 79 6.73 -28.08 -1.85
C SER A 79 7.12 -28.38 -3.29
N GLU A 80 7.53 -27.38 -4.07
CA GLU A 80 8.04 -27.55 -5.44
C GLU A 80 9.58 -27.58 -5.44
N ILE A 81 10.19 -26.69 -4.65
CA ILE A 81 11.64 -26.47 -4.60
C ILE A 81 12.38 -27.65 -3.96
N GLU A 82 11.80 -28.31 -2.96
CA GLU A 82 12.44 -29.42 -2.23
C GLU A 82 11.54 -30.68 -2.25
N GLN A 83 11.70 -31.52 -3.27
CA GLN A 83 10.98 -32.79 -3.37
C GLN A 83 11.56 -33.89 -2.47
N ASN A 84 12.87 -33.85 -2.26
CA ASN A 84 13.61 -34.75 -1.38
C ASN A 84 14.43 -33.93 -0.38
N PRO A 85 14.60 -34.40 0.87
CA PRO A 85 15.31 -33.64 1.90
C PRO A 85 16.75 -33.33 1.47
N GLY A 86 17.12 -32.05 1.49
CA GLY A 86 18.42 -31.50 1.11
C GLY A 86 18.65 -31.35 -0.40
N GLU A 87 17.68 -31.68 -1.25
CA GLU A 87 17.77 -31.56 -2.71
C GLU A 87 16.94 -30.39 -3.23
N TYR A 88 17.55 -29.20 -3.28
CA TYR A 88 16.88 -27.97 -3.71
C TYR A 88 16.99 -27.74 -5.23
N VAL A 89 15.84 -27.59 -5.88
CA VAL A 89 15.71 -27.34 -7.32
C VAL A 89 14.93 -26.05 -7.54
N PHE A 90 15.63 -24.99 -7.94
CA PHE A 90 15.06 -23.65 -8.21
C PHE A 90 14.67 -23.42 -9.68
N ASN A 91 14.55 -24.50 -10.45
CA ASN A 91 13.98 -24.45 -11.78
C ASN A 91 13.24 -25.74 -12.09
N TYR A 92 11.99 -25.63 -12.47
CA TYR A 92 11.11 -26.79 -12.65
C TYR A 92 9.99 -26.46 -13.64
N GLY A 93 9.40 -27.50 -14.22
CA GLY A 93 8.25 -27.38 -15.12
C GLY A 93 6.96 -27.79 -14.44
N ILE A 94 5.90 -27.02 -14.61
CA ILE A 94 4.53 -27.39 -14.24
C ILE A 94 3.64 -27.19 -15.47
N GLY A 95 3.03 -28.28 -15.97
CA GLY A 95 2.27 -28.25 -17.21
C GLY A 95 3.12 -27.82 -18.40
N GLU A 96 2.65 -26.83 -19.16
CA GLU A 96 3.38 -26.26 -20.32
C GLU A 96 4.37 -25.15 -19.94
N SER A 97 4.53 -24.92 -18.64
CA SER A 97 5.05 -23.66 -18.10
C SER A 97 6.35 -23.94 -17.33
N TYR A 98 7.44 -23.25 -17.67
CA TYR A 98 8.74 -23.41 -17.02
C TYR A 98 9.00 -22.29 -16.01
N ARG A 99 9.50 -22.65 -14.83
CA ARG A 99 9.85 -21.76 -13.73
C ARG A 99 11.36 -21.82 -13.54
N ASP A 100 11.99 -20.64 -13.49
CA ASP A 100 13.40 -20.45 -13.15
C ASP A 100 13.55 -19.19 -12.31
N PHE A 101 13.91 -19.34 -11.04
CA PHE A 101 14.00 -18.24 -10.07
C PHE A 101 15.22 -17.34 -10.30
N ASP A 102 16.33 -17.88 -10.81
CA ASP A 102 17.50 -17.06 -11.16
C ASP A 102 17.14 -16.09 -12.31
N SER A 103 16.47 -16.63 -13.32
CA SER A 103 16.03 -15.84 -14.48
C SER A 103 14.93 -14.82 -14.09
N MET A 104 14.05 -15.16 -13.15
CA MET A 104 13.06 -14.23 -12.58
C MET A 104 13.72 -13.02 -11.93
N LEU A 105 14.68 -13.23 -11.01
CA LEU A 105 15.36 -12.13 -10.32
C LEU A 105 16.19 -11.28 -11.29
N ALA A 106 16.85 -11.92 -12.27
CA ALA A 106 17.57 -11.20 -13.31
C ALA A 106 16.65 -10.34 -14.19
N LEU A 107 15.43 -10.78 -14.47
CA LEU A 107 14.40 -9.99 -15.16
C LEU A 107 13.88 -8.86 -14.28
N ALA A 108 13.52 -9.14 -13.02
CA ALA A 108 13.03 -8.15 -12.08
C ALA A 108 14.03 -6.97 -11.95
N LYS A 109 15.31 -7.28 -11.76
CA LYS A 109 16.38 -6.28 -11.72
C LYS A 109 16.50 -5.44 -13.00
N ARG A 110 16.33 -6.05 -14.18
CA ARG A 110 16.38 -5.32 -15.47
C ARG A 110 15.23 -4.34 -15.63
N HIS A 111 14.06 -4.66 -15.09
CA HIS A 111 12.88 -3.81 -15.10
C HIS A 111 12.75 -2.90 -13.86
N GLY A 112 13.76 -2.88 -12.98
CA GLY A 112 13.75 -2.04 -11.77
C GLY A 112 12.69 -2.45 -10.73
N LEU A 113 12.26 -3.70 -10.76
CA LEU A 113 11.29 -4.28 -9.83
C LEU A 113 12.00 -4.78 -8.56
N GLU A 114 11.46 -4.38 -7.41
CA GLU A 114 11.82 -4.93 -6.10
C GLU A 114 10.95 -6.16 -5.81
N VAL A 115 11.58 -7.21 -5.30
CA VAL A 115 10.92 -8.50 -5.04
C VAL A 115 10.66 -8.66 -3.55
N VAL A 116 9.41 -8.95 -3.21
CA VAL A 116 9.01 -9.55 -1.93
C VAL A 116 8.96 -11.05 -2.13
N ALA A 117 9.90 -11.78 -1.55
CA ALA A 117 9.96 -13.23 -1.63
C ALA A 117 9.09 -13.86 -0.55
N VAL A 118 8.04 -14.58 -0.95
CA VAL A 118 7.14 -15.27 -0.03
C VAL A 118 7.58 -16.72 0.10
N LEU A 119 8.11 -17.10 1.26
CA LEU A 119 8.50 -18.49 1.52
C LEU A 119 7.23 -19.27 1.93
N SER A 120 6.66 -20.05 1.01
CA SER A 120 5.33 -20.66 1.15
C SER A 120 5.37 -22.18 1.15
N SER A 121 4.22 -22.81 1.44
CA SER A 121 3.99 -24.28 1.47
C SER A 121 4.84 -25.06 2.49
N GLY A 122 4.82 -26.40 2.42
CA GLY A 122 5.44 -27.31 3.39
C GLY A 122 6.28 -28.42 2.76
N PRO A 123 6.96 -29.23 3.59
CA PRO A 123 7.89 -30.27 3.14
C PRO A 123 7.15 -31.53 2.68
N VAL A 124 7.04 -31.73 1.37
CA VAL A 124 6.30 -32.86 0.76
C VAL A 124 6.82 -34.24 1.16
N PHE A 125 8.08 -34.33 1.57
CA PHE A 125 8.75 -35.57 1.95
C PHE A 125 8.54 -35.99 3.41
N LEU A 126 8.07 -35.09 4.29
CA LEU A 126 7.76 -35.47 5.67
C LEU A 126 6.49 -36.30 5.75
N TYR A 127 6.48 -37.29 6.65
CA TYR A 127 5.34 -38.17 6.80
C TYR A 127 4.10 -37.40 7.29
N HIS A 128 2.97 -37.63 6.61
CA HIS A 128 1.65 -37.14 6.99
C HIS A 128 0.57 -38.07 6.42
N ASN A 129 -0.61 -38.07 7.03
CA ASN A 129 -1.78 -38.81 6.60
C ASN A 129 -3.03 -37.98 6.89
N TYR A 130 -3.59 -37.32 5.88
CA TYR A 130 -4.77 -36.47 6.05
C TYR A 130 -6.05 -37.30 6.32
N PRO A 131 -6.94 -36.89 7.24
CA PRO A 131 -6.81 -35.75 8.17
C PRO A 131 -6.17 -36.14 9.53
N ASP A 132 -5.77 -37.40 9.71
CA ASP A 132 -5.45 -37.98 11.02
C ASP A 132 -4.11 -37.52 11.62
N GLN A 133 -3.10 -37.27 10.77
CA GLN A 133 -1.74 -36.97 11.20
C GLN A 133 -1.09 -35.95 10.27
N SER A 134 -0.88 -34.73 10.78
CA SER A 134 -0.08 -33.72 10.09
C SER A 134 1.41 -34.05 10.15
N VAL A 135 2.21 -33.31 9.38
CA VAL A 135 3.67 -33.27 9.58
C VAL A 135 4.01 -32.96 11.04
N ASP A 136 5.08 -33.60 11.55
CA ASP A 136 5.56 -33.36 12.90
C ASP A 136 6.13 -31.94 13.04
N ALA A 137 5.77 -31.26 14.13
CA ALA A 137 6.11 -29.85 14.32
C ALA A 137 7.62 -29.61 14.52
N ASP A 138 8.33 -30.54 15.16
CA ASP A 138 9.77 -30.39 15.40
C ASP A 138 10.58 -30.74 14.14
N GLU A 139 10.17 -31.77 13.41
CA GLU A 139 10.74 -32.06 12.09
C GLU A 139 10.50 -30.91 11.12
N LEU A 140 9.27 -30.38 11.05
CA LEU A 140 8.94 -29.22 10.22
C LEU A 140 9.86 -28.04 10.51
N ILE A 141 10.08 -27.68 11.78
CA ILE A 141 10.95 -26.55 12.13
C ILE A 141 12.41 -26.80 11.77
N SER A 142 12.89 -28.05 11.91
CA SER A 142 14.26 -28.40 11.51
C SER A 142 14.47 -28.21 10.02
N TYR A 143 13.62 -28.84 9.20
CA TYR A 143 13.72 -28.75 7.74
C TYR A 143 13.36 -27.36 7.20
N TRP A 144 12.47 -26.64 7.88
CA TRP A 144 12.18 -25.24 7.56
C TRP A 144 13.43 -24.37 7.66
N GLY A 145 14.24 -24.55 8.71
CA GLY A 145 15.52 -23.86 8.84
C GLY A 145 16.49 -24.17 7.70
N GLU A 146 16.55 -25.43 7.27
CA GLU A 146 17.40 -25.85 6.14
C GLU A 146 16.92 -25.24 4.82
N PHE A 147 15.62 -25.27 4.56
CA PHE A 147 15.01 -24.64 3.38
C PHE A 147 15.27 -23.13 3.35
N VAL A 148 14.99 -22.39 4.43
CA VAL A 148 15.25 -20.95 4.49
C VAL A 148 16.73 -20.67 4.26
N GLN A 149 17.64 -21.44 4.88
CA GLN A 149 19.08 -21.28 4.67
C GLN A 149 19.46 -21.50 3.20
N ALA A 150 18.92 -22.51 2.53
CA ALA A 150 19.20 -22.78 1.13
C ALA A 150 18.71 -21.65 0.19
N VAL A 151 17.52 -21.09 0.45
CA VAL A 151 16.97 -19.96 -0.32
C VAL A 151 17.82 -18.70 -0.09
N VAL A 152 18.13 -18.38 1.17
CA VAL A 152 18.92 -17.18 1.54
C VAL A 152 20.37 -17.28 1.05
N ASP A 153 21.02 -18.45 1.15
CA ASP A 153 22.38 -18.64 0.64
C ASP A 153 22.46 -18.41 -0.88
N ARG A 154 21.36 -18.69 -1.61
CA ARG A 154 21.31 -18.51 -3.05
C ARG A 154 20.90 -17.10 -3.48
N TYR A 155 19.92 -16.51 -2.80
CA TYR A 155 19.24 -15.28 -3.26
C TYR A 155 19.37 -14.09 -2.30
N GLY A 156 19.99 -14.26 -1.14
CA GLY A 156 20.16 -13.26 -0.09
C GLY A 156 20.82 -11.96 -0.54
N ASP A 157 21.70 -12.02 -1.56
CA ASP A 157 22.34 -10.81 -2.11
C ASP A 157 21.46 -10.04 -3.11
N GLN A 158 20.31 -10.58 -3.48
CA GLN A 158 19.40 -10.02 -4.49
C GLN A 158 18.01 -9.67 -3.94
N ILE A 159 17.67 -10.16 -2.74
CA ILE A 159 16.35 -10.01 -2.15
C ILE A 159 16.50 -9.42 -0.75
N ASP A 160 15.93 -8.24 -0.55
CA ASP A 160 15.95 -7.55 0.74
C ASP A 160 14.64 -7.73 1.54
N TYR A 161 13.61 -8.35 0.97
CA TYR A 161 12.26 -8.43 1.56
C TYR A 161 11.72 -9.86 1.55
N TRP A 162 11.51 -10.42 2.73
CA TRP A 162 11.19 -11.82 2.95
C TRP A 162 9.90 -11.97 3.73
N GLU A 163 8.83 -12.42 3.07
CA GLU A 163 7.56 -12.74 3.71
C GLU A 163 7.52 -14.21 4.11
N ILE A 164 7.21 -14.47 5.38
CA ILE A 164 7.26 -15.81 5.96
C ILE A 164 5.87 -16.43 5.95
N GLY A 165 5.61 -17.31 4.98
CA GLY A 165 4.29 -17.90 4.73
C GLY A 165 3.31 -16.92 4.08
N SER A 166 2.17 -17.44 3.63
CA SER A 166 1.00 -16.65 3.20
C SER A 166 -0.19 -17.09 4.03
N GLU A 167 -0.98 -16.14 4.54
CA GLU A 167 -2.18 -16.39 5.36
C GLU A 167 -2.03 -17.49 6.43
N PRO A 168 -1.03 -17.39 7.33
CA PRO A 168 -0.79 -18.44 8.34
C PRO A 168 -1.96 -18.65 9.30
N ASN A 169 -2.90 -17.70 9.35
CA ASN A 169 -4.15 -17.77 10.10
C ASN A 169 -5.35 -18.25 9.26
N ASN A 170 -5.18 -18.61 7.99
CA ASN A 170 -6.20 -19.24 7.16
C ASN A 170 -6.06 -20.77 7.24
N PRO A 171 -7.10 -21.52 7.65
CA PRO A 171 -7.03 -22.97 7.77
C PRO A 171 -6.68 -23.73 6.48
N LEU A 172 -7.04 -23.19 5.31
CA LEU A 172 -6.71 -23.79 4.01
C LEU A 172 -5.22 -23.62 3.68
N GLU A 173 -4.69 -22.40 3.84
CA GLU A 173 -3.26 -22.15 3.61
C GLU A 173 -2.38 -22.85 4.64
N TRP A 174 -2.82 -22.90 5.91
CA TRP A 174 -2.15 -23.70 6.94
C TRP A 174 -2.21 -25.20 6.64
N GLY A 175 -3.27 -25.67 5.98
CA GLY A 175 -3.38 -27.03 5.45
C GLY A 175 -2.29 -27.37 4.45
N LYS A 176 -1.93 -26.45 3.53
CA LYS A 176 -0.83 -26.64 2.56
C LYS A 176 0.54 -26.74 3.22
N VAL A 177 0.72 -26.19 4.42
CA VAL A 177 1.95 -26.35 5.20
C VAL A 177 1.97 -27.70 5.93
N MET A 178 0.84 -28.06 6.54
CA MET A 178 0.76 -29.22 7.44
C MET A 178 0.45 -30.56 6.73
N PHE A 179 -0.10 -30.51 5.52
CA PHE A 179 -0.43 -31.64 4.65
C PHE A 179 -0.04 -31.32 3.19
N PRO A 180 1.25 -31.09 2.90
CA PRO A 180 1.72 -30.47 1.67
C PRO A 180 1.45 -31.26 0.38
N THR A 181 0.99 -32.51 0.45
CA THR A 181 0.61 -33.32 -0.73
C THR A 181 -0.90 -33.39 -0.98
N VAL A 182 -1.71 -32.68 -0.20
CA VAL A 182 -3.18 -32.66 -0.30
C VAL A 182 -3.66 -31.22 -0.55
N SER A 183 -4.09 -30.94 -1.79
CA SER A 183 -4.41 -29.57 -2.24
C SER A 183 -5.46 -28.84 -1.39
N ASP A 184 -6.49 -29.58 -0.94
CA ASP A 184 -7.66 -29.02 -0.27
C ASP A 184 -7.66 -29.35 1.23
N ALA A 185 -6.50 -29.69 1.79
CA ALA A 185 -6.38 -29.96 3.22
C ALA A 185 -6.75 -28.73 4.04
N VAL A 186 -7.44 -28.98 5.15
CA VAL A 186 -7.73 -27.96 6.16
C VAL A 186 -7.00 -28.35 7.44
N SER A 187 -6.29 -27.40 8.03
CA SER A 187 -5.63 -27.57 9.32
C SER A 187 -5.88 -26.36 10.21
N SER A 188 -6.12 -26.57 11.50
CA SER A 188 -6.27 -25.46 12.43
C SER A 188 -4.97 -24.64 12.49
N PRO A 189 -5.02 -23.31 12.29
CA PRO A 189 -3.86 -22.45 12.42
C PRO A 189 -3.15 -22.63 13.76
N SER A 190 -1.82 -22.57 13.75
CA SER A 190 -1.01 -22.67 14.97
C SER A 190 -0.07 -21.46 15.11
N PRO A 191 -0.50 -20.40 15.83
CA PRO A 191 0.32 -19.21 16.04
C PRO A 191 1.68 -19.53 16.67
N PHE A 192 1.76 -20.48 17.60
CA PHE A 192 3.00 -20.87 18.26
C PHE A 192 3.97 -21.63 17.34
N LEU A 193 3.47 -22.50 16.46
CA LEU A 193 4.31 -23.16 15.46
C LEU A 193 4.79 -22.14 14.42
N TYR A 194 3.89 -21.28 13.94
CA TYR A 194 4.22 -20.20 13.04
C TYR A 194 5.26 -19.23 13.66
N ALA A 195 5.14 -18.89 14.94
CA ALA A 195 6.14 -18.11 15.66
C ALA A 195 7.53 -18.77 15.60
N ARG A 196 7.62 -20.10 15.78
CA ARG A 196 8.90 -20.82 15.62
C ARG A 196 9.44 -20.76 14.19
N MET A 197 8.58 -20.85 13.17
CA MET A 197 8.98 -20.69 11.77
C MET A 197 9.53 -19.28 11.52
N LEU A 198 8.81 -18.27 12.01
CA LEU A 198 9.17 -16.85 11.90
C LEU A 198 10.51 -16.54 12.57
N THR A 199 10.68 -16.92 13.85
CA THR A 199 11.94 -16.76 14.59
C THR A 199 13.11 -17.47 13.91
N THR A 200 12.87 -18.65 13.32
CA THR A 200 13.93 -19.41 12.63
C THR A 200 14.35 -18.69 11.35
N ALA A 201 13.38 -18.21 10.57
CA ALA A 201 13.66 -17.50 9.33
C ALA A 201 14.35 -16.16 9.59
N GLU A 202 13.88 -15.38 10.57
CA GLU A 202 14.48 -14.09 10.93
C GLU A 202 15.96 -14.22 11.25
N LYS A 203 16.33 -15.21 12.07
CA LYS A 203 17.73 -15.42 12.46
C LYS A 203 18.63 -15.71 11.26
N ILE A 204 18.14 -16.49 10.30
CA ILE A 204 18.90 -16.86 9.10
C ILE A 204 19.04 -15.64 8.19
N ILE A 205 17.93 -14.97 7.88
CA ILE A 205 17.87 -13.80 7.01
C ILE A 205 18.75 -12.67 7.56
N LYS A 206 18.57 -12.30 8.83
CA LYS A 206 19.33 -11.20 9.46
C LYS A 206 20.80 -11.52 9.67
N LYS A 207 21.17 -12.80 9.77
CA LYS A 207 22.56 -13.24 9.82
C LYS A 207 23.24 -13.08 8.46
N HIS A 208 22.52 -13.30 7.36
CA HIS A 208 23.03 -13.00 6.02
C HIS A 208 23.19 -11.49 5.83
N ASN A 209 22.13 -10.73 6.07
CA ASN A 209 22.15 -9.27 6.01
C ASN A 209 21.19 -8.66 7.04
N SER A 210 21.73 -7.88 7.98
CA SER A 210 20.94 -7.25 9.04
C SER A 210 19.96 -6.17 8.54
N HIS A 211 20.11 -5.71 7.30
CA HIS A 211 19.23 -4.69 6.70
C HIS A 211 17.97 -5.27 6.06
N ASP A 212 17.98 -6.55 5.70
CA ASP A 212 16.84 -7.26 5.12
C ASP A 212 15.62 -7.12 6.01
N LYS A 213 14.43 -7.13 5.41
CA LYS A 213 13.16 -7.01 6.08
C LYS A 213 12.45 -8.34 6.12
N VAL A 214 12.10 -8.75 7.33
CA VAL A 214 11.25 -9.90 7.58
C VAL A 214 9.81 -9.41 7.69
N ILE A 215 8.95 -9.94 6.84
CA ILE A 215 7.54 -9.56 6.75
C ILE A 215 6.73 -10.72 7.33
N LEU A 216 5.84 -10.41 8.26
CA LEU A 216 4.83 -11.35 8.73
C LEU A 216 4.00 -11.84 7.54
N GLY A 217 3.71 -13.13 7.45
CA GLY A 217 2.83 -13.66 6.39
C GLY A 217 1.48 -12.96 6.41
N GLY A 218 1.00 -12.56 5.24
CA GLY A 218 -0.21 -11.74 5.09
C GLY A 218 -1.42 -12.32 5.82
N LEU A 219 -1.87 -11.70 6.91
CA LEU A 219 -2.98 -12.25 7.70
C LEU A 219 -4.31 -12.08 6.99
N TYR A 220 -5.04 -13.18 6.84
CA TYR A 220 -6.37 -13.24 6.24
C TYR A 220 -7.44 -12.78 7.22
N ASN A 221 -8.52 -12.16 6.74
CA ASN A 221 -9.72 -12.01 7.55
C ASN A 221 -10.99 -12.09 6.71
N SER A 222 -12.09 -12.52 7.33
CA SER A 222 -13.39 -12.69 6.67
C SER A 222 -14.56 -12.56 7.64
N SER A 223 -15.77 -12.59 7.08
CA SER A 223 -17.01 -12.68 7.86
C SER A 223 -17.15 -13.98 8.67
N ASN A 224 -16.46 -15.05 8.26
CA ASN A 224 -16.49 -16.35 8.91
C ASN A 224 -15.33 -16.56 9.88
N SER A 225 -14.48 -15.55 10.10
CA SER A 225 -13.37 -15.65 11.04
C SER A 225 -13.88 -15.89 12.46
N ASP A 226 -13.10 -16.64 13.21
CA ASP A 226 -13.25 -16.95 14.63
C ASP A 226 -12.04 -16.45 15.42
N CYS A 227 -11.92 -16.81 16.70
CA CYS A 227 -10.79 -16.38 17.53
C CYS A 227 -9.42 -16.95 17.09
N GLN A 228 -9.38 -18.06 16.36
CA GLN A 228 -8.13 -18.66 15.88
C GLN A 228 -7.64 -18.00 14.58
N THR A 229 -8.59 -17.52 13.78
CA THR A 229 -8.35 -16.94 12.45
C THR A 229 -8.38 -15.41 12.46
N ASN A 230 -8.84 -14.76 13.54
CA ASN A 230 -8.83 -13.30 13.67
C ASN A 230 -7.39 -12.74 13.69
N PRO A 231 -7.03 -11.78 12.81
CA PRO A 231 -5.65 -11.25 12.72
C PRO A 231 -5.09 -10.69 14.04
N ILE A 232 -5.91 -9.99 14.82
CA ILE A 232 -5.46 -9.35 16.06
C ILE A 232 -5.23 -10.40 17.15
N ALA A 233 -6.12 -11.39 17.26
CA ALA A 233 -5.93 -12.50 18.18
C ALA A 233 -4.70 -13.34 17.81
N PHE A 234 -4.52 -13.62 16.51
CA PHE A 234 -3.34 -14.32 16.00
C PHE A 234 -2.04 -13.57 16.34
N MET A 235 -1.97 -12.26 16.08
CA MET A 235 -0.81 -11.44 16.46
C MET A 235 -0.58 -11.39 17.98
N ALA A 236 -1.63 -11.40 18.79
CA ALA A 236 -1.50 -11.46 20.23
C ALA A 236 -0.88 -12.78 20.71
N ASP A 237 -1.21 -13.89 20.07
CA ASP A 237 -0.55 -15.16 20.33
C ASP A 237 0.93 -15.15 19.88
N LEU A 238 1.28 -14.44 18.81
CA LEU A 238 2.70 -14.21 18.45
C LEU A 238 3.43 -13.37 19.50
N VAL A 239 2.78 -12.36 20.08
CA VAL A 239 3.34 -11.61 21.23
C VAL A 239 3.56 -12.55 22.41
N ASN A 240 2.59 -13.41 22.74
CA ASN A 240 2.68 -14.37 23.84
C ASN A 240 3.77 -15.43 23.59
N ALA A 241 3.99 -15.82 22.34
CA ALA A 241 5.08 -16.70 21.91
C ALA A 241 6.46 -16.01 21.93
N GLY A 242 6.52 -14.69 22.11
CA GLY A 242 7.74 -13.90 22.13
C GLY A 242 8.27 -13.49 20.75
N ALA A 243 7.50 -13.71 19.68
CA ALA A 243 7.94 -13.52 18.30
C ALA A 243 7.64 -12.12 17.71
N TRP A 244 7.09 -11.19 18.50
CA TRP A 244 6.77 -9.84 18.01
C TRP A 244 7.98 -9.08 17.45
N ASN A 245 9.19 -9.35 17.97
CA ASN A 245 10.41 -8.71 17.51
C ASN A 245 11.12 -9.48 16.38
N ASP A 246 10.57 -10.61 15.95
CA ASP A 246 11.17 -11.48 14.92
C ASP A 246 10.66 -11.13 13.51
N PHE A 247 10.02 -9.97 13.36
CA PHE A 247 9.62 -9.42 12.06
C PHE A 247 9.61 -7.89 12.09
N ASP A 248 9.79 -7.27 10.93
CA ASP A 248 9.85 -5.83 10.75
C ASP A 248 8.49 -5.23 10.34
N ILE A 249 7.69 -5.97 9.56
CA ILE A 249 6.50 -5.47 8.87
C ILE A 249 5.31 -6.41 9.10
N ILE A 250 4.13 -5.84 9.39
CA ILE A 250 2.86 -6.58 9.43
C ILE A 250 2.29 -6.64 8.02
N ALA A 251 1.98 -7.83 7.52
CA ALA A 251 1.22 -7.96 6.28
C ALA A 251 -0.22 -8.42 6.54
N ILE A 252 -1.19 -7.90 5.78
CA ILE A 252 -2.63 -8.19 5.91
C ILE A 252 -3.25 -8.37 4.52
N HIS A 253 -4.21 -9.29 4.39
CA HIS A 253 -5.02 -9.54 3.18
C HIS A 253 -6.51 -9.23 3.45
N PRO A 254 -6.96 -7.96 3.34
CA PRO A 254 -8.31 -7.54 3.72
C PRO A 254 -9.33 -7.76 2.58
N PHE A 255 -9.58 -9.02 2.21
CA PHE A 255 -10.58 -9.32 1.16
C PHE A 255 -12.01 -8.94 1.61
N TRP A 256 -12.67 -8.13 0.78
CA TRP A 256 -13.99 -7.54 1.08
C TRP A 256 -15.17 -8.22 0.37
N GLN A 257 -14.93 -9.40 -0.21
CA GLN A 257 -15.94 -10.21 -0.89
C GLN A 257 -16.72 -9.40 -1.95
N ASN A 258 -18.03 -9.57 -2.06
CA ASN A 258 -18.90 -8.81 -2.98
C ASN A 258 -19.39 -7.49 -2.39
N ASN A 259 -18.56 -6.80 -1.59
CA ASN A 259 -18.91 -5.53 -0.99
C ASN A 259 -17.94 -4.42 -1.44
N PRO A 260 -18.43 -3.18 -1.65
CA PRO A 260 -17.59 -2.00 -1.74
C PRO A 260 -16.71 -1.82 -0.49
N PRO A 261 -15.51 -1.23 -0.61
CA PRO A 261 -14.54 -1.13 0.49
C PRO A 261 -15.05 -0.32 1.71
N GLU A 262 -16.01 0.57 1.52
CA GLU A 262 -16.59 1.40 2.58
C GLU A 262 -17.71 0.70 3.36
N VAL A 263 -18.25 -0.40 2.82
CA VAL A 263 -19.33 -1.14 3.47
C VAL A 263 -18.84 -1.74 4.77
N TRP A 264 -19.59 -1.48 5.84
CA TRP A 264 -19.41 -2.12 7.12
C TRP A 264 -19.93 -3.55 7.06
N MET A 265 -19.07 -4.52 7.33
CA MET A 265 -19.44 -5.93 7.39
C MET A 265 -18.96 -6.56 8.69
N GLN A 266 -19.60 -7.65 9.08
CA GLN A 266 -19.12 -8.49 10.16
C GLN A 266 -17.76 -9.09 9.79
N ARG A 267 -16.80 -9.03 10.72
CA ARG A 267 -15.43 -9.56 10.56
C ARG A 267 -15.05 -10.50 11.68
N GLY A 268 -15.95 -11.45 11.95
CA GLY A 268 -15.79 -12.41 13.05
C GLY A 268 -15.93 -11.79 14.44
N PRO A 269 -15.37 -12.42 15.49
CA PRO A 269 -15.42 -11.93 16.86
C PRO A 269 -14.56 -10.68 17.04
N SER A 270 -14.99 -9.82 17.97
CA SER A 270 -14.25 -8.65 18.41
C SER A 270 -13.05 -9.05 19.25
N THR A 271 -12.04 -8.18 19.27
CA THR A 271 -10.86 -8.31 20.12
C THR A 271 -10.68 -7.05 20.95
N GLU A 272 -10.14 -7.19 22.15
CA GLU A 272 -9.68 -6.04 22.93
C GLU A 272 -8.34 -5.56 22.37
N LEU A 273 -8.31 -4.40 21.72
CA LEU A 273 -7.12 -3.90 20.99
C LEU A 273 -5.86 -3.70 21.85
N SER A 274 -5.98 -3.65 23.18
CA SER A 274 -4.83 -3.53 24.08
C SER A 274 -4.15 -4.86 24.41
N THR A 275 -4.91 -5.96 24.40
CA THR A 275 -4.46 -7.28 24.84
C THR A 275 -4.51 -8.31 23.72
N GLY A 276 -5.30 -8.04 22.69
CA GLY A 276 -5.72 -8.98 21.66
C GLY A 276 -6.69 -10.05 22.16
N GLU A 277 -7.24 -9.92 23.37
CA GLU A 277 -8.18 -10.89 23.92
C GLU A 277 -9.43 -10.97 23.04
N CYS A 278 -9.68 -12.17 22.49
CA CYS A 278 -10.81 -12.42 21.62
C CYS A 278 -12.10 -12.63 22.41
N LYS A 279 -13.20 -12.06 21.93
CA LYS A 279 -14.54 -12.17 22.53
C LYS A 279 -15.46 -12.92 21.55
N PRO A 280 -15.52 -14.27 21.62
CA PRO A 280 -16.19 -15.10 20.61
C PRO A 280 -17.67 -14.76 20.42
N ASP A 281 -18.35 -14.36 21.50
CA ASP A 281 -19.79 -14.06 21.48
C ASP A 281 -20.13 -12.64 21.02
N ASN A 282 -19.12 -11.80 20.76
CA ASN A 282 -19.30 -10.39 20.42
C ASN A 282 -18.76 -10.11 19.02
N PRO A 283 -19.59 -10.14 17.96
CA PRO A 283 -19.12 -9.86 16.62
C PRO A 283 -18.68 -8.40 16.47
N ILE A 284 -17.62 -8.16 15.69
CA ILE A 284 -17.21 -6.82 15.29
C ILE A 284 -17.71 -6.53 13.87
N GLN A 285 -18.14 -5.28 13.65
CA GLN A 285 -18.30 -4.75 12.31
C GLN A 285 -17.26 -3.66 12.06
N THR A 286 -16.73 -3.64 10.84
CA THR A 286 -15.80 -2.61 10.39
C THR A 286 -15.90 -2.46 8.88
N ASN A 287 -15.35 -1.38 8.33
CA ASN A 287 -15.09 -1.24 6.89
C ASN A 287 -13.60 -1.57 6.61
N LEU A 288 -13.20 -1.58 5.33
CA LEU A 288 -11.85 -2.00 4.95
C LEU A 288 -10.75 -1.17 5.65
N VAL A 289 -10.94 0.15 5.72
CA VAL A 289 -9.98 1.07 6.38
C VAL A 289 -9.99 0.89 7.90
N GLY A 290 -11.16 0.69 8.49
CA GLY A 290 -11.33 0.46 9.93
C GLY A 290 -10.63 -0.82 10.40
N GLU A 291 -10.62 -1.89 9.59
CA GLU A 291 -9.86 -3.11 9.89
C GLU A 291 -8.36 -2.81 10.02
N ILE A 292 -7.80 -2.04 9.07
CA ILE A 292 -6.39 -1.65 9.09
C ILE A 292 -6.08 -0.72 10.26
N ARG A 293 -7.00 0.20 10.61
CA ARG A 293 -6.86 1.04 11.80
C ARG A 293 -6.81 0.22 13.09
N ASN A 294 -7.65 -0.81 13.22
CA ASN A 294 -7.61 -1.71 14.39
C ASN A 294 -6.28 -2.47 14.49
N VAL A 295 -5.76 -2.97 13.37
CA VAL A 295 -4.41 -3.60 13.30
C VAL A 295 -3.33 -2.61 13.74
N ASN A 296 -3.36 -1.38 13.23
CA ASN A 296 -2.42 -0.32 13.60
C ASN A 296 -2.51 0.06 15.09
N GLU A 297 -3.71 0.15 15.65
CA GLU A 297 -3.92 0.43 17.07
C GLU A 297 -3.31 -0.66 17.95
N PHE A 298 -3.54 -1.93 17.62
CA PHE A 298 -2.87 -3.04 18.28
C PHE A 298 -1.35 -2.93 18.15
N ALA A 299 -0.83 -2.77 16.92
CA ALA A 299 0.60 -2.67 16.67
C ALA A 299 1.28 -1.55 17.48
N LYS A 300 0.65 -0.38 17.59
CA LYS A 300 1.14 0.76 18.39
C LYS A 300 1.32 0.42 19.87
N LYS A 301 0.51 -0.48 20.43
CA LYS A 301 0.66 -0.94 21.84
C LYS A 301 1.91 -1.81 22.03
N HIS A 302 2.41 -2.41 20.95
CA HIS A 302 3.59 -3.26 20.94
C HIS A 302 4.80 -2.59 20.27
N GLY A 303 4.82 -1.25 20.17
CA GLY A 303 5.96 -0.49 19.63
C GLY A 303 5.81 0.01 18.20
N GLY A 304 4.71 -0.33 17.52
CA GLY A 304 4.40 0.07 16.15
C GLY A 304 5.23 -0.66 15.11
N LYS A 305 4.64 -0.94 13.94
CA LYS A 305 5.33 -1.54 12.79
C LYS A 305 4.65 -1.03 11.51
N PRO A 306 5.40 -0.85 10.40
CA PRO A 306 4.78 -0.66 9.11
C PRO A 306 3.79 -1.78 8.78
N ILE A 307 2.72 -1.42 8.10
CA ILE A 307 1.66 -2.31 7.63
C ILE A 307 1.70 -2.32 6.11
N TRP A 308 1.79 -3.52 5.54
CA TRP A 308 1.69 -3.74 4.11
C TRP A 308 0.41 -4.53 3.83
N ILE A 309 -0.35 -4.09 2.83
CA ILE A 309 -1.46 -4.86 2.31
C ILE A 309 -0.88 -5.67 1.16
N THR A 310 -0.49 -6.92 1.40
CA THR A 310 0.27 -7.75 0.45
C THR A 310 -0.60 -8.46 -0.59
N GLU A 311 -1.92 -8.49 -0.37
CA GLU A 311 -2.92 -8.85 -1.36
C GLU A 311 -4.20 -8.03 -1.14
N LEU A 312 -4.77 -7.52 -2.24
CA LEU A 312 -6.03 -6.80 -2.27
C LEU A 312 -6.66 -6.94 -3.65
N GLY A 313 -7.92 -7.38 -3.72
CA GLY A 313 -8.63 -7.49 -4.98
C GLY A 313 -10.07 -7.96 -4.79
N TRP A 314 -10.78 -8.05 -5.92
CA TRP A 314 -12.16 -8.53 -5.99
C TRP A 314 -12.32 -9.54 -7.12
N LYS A 315 -13.09 -10.60 -6.89
CA LYS A 315 -13.41 -11.57 -7.94
C LYS A 315 -14.37 -10.99 -8.98
N GLU A 316 -14.16 -11.30 -10.25
CA GLU A 316 -15.03 -10.95 -11.37
C GLU A 316 -16.49 -11.33 -11.11
N GLY A 317 -16.75 -12.54 -10.60
CA GLY A 317 -18.11 -12.98 -10.27
C GLY A 317 -18.78 -12.13 -9.17
N TRP A 318 -18.00 -11.59 -8.22
CA TRP A 318 -18.50 -10.65 -7.22
C TRP A 318 -18.81 -9.30 -7.85
N LEU A 319 -17.91 -8.80 -8.69
CA LEU A 319 -18.05 -7.52 -9.39
C LEU A 319 -19.24 -7.52 -10.34
N SER A 320 -19.46 -8.61 -11.08
CA SER A 320 -20.63 -8.79 -11.96
C SER A 320 -21.94 -8.72 -11.17
N THR A 321 -22.01 -9.37 -10.00
CA THR A 321 -23.21 -9.32 -9.15
C THR A 321 -23.52 -7.90 -8.69
N ILE A 322 -22.50 -7.12 -8.34
CA ILE A 322 -22.64 -5.72 -7.91
C ILE A 322 -23.00 -4.82 -9.11
N GLY A 323 -22.36 -5.07 -10.26
CA GLY A 323 -22.60 -4.35 -11.50
C GLY A 323 -24.06 -4.46 -11.95
N ASP A 324 -24.63 -5.66 -11.94
CA ASP A 324 -26.03 -5.92 -12.30
C ASP A 324 -27.02 -5.16 -11.39
N GLN A 325 -26.68 -4.97 -10.11
CA GLN A 325 -27.52 -4.25 -9.15
C GLN A 325 -27.47 -2.72 -9.34
N ASN A 326 -26.34 -2.20 -9.81
CA ASN A 326 -26.06 -0.77 -9.86
C ASN A 326 -26.03 -0.18 -11.28
N GLY A 327 -26.19 -1.01 -12.32
CA GLY A 327 -26.20 -0.58 -13.72
C GLY A 327 -24.81 -0.43 -14.34
N PHE A 328 -23.78 -1.04 -13.77
CA PHE A 328 -22.39 -0.93 -14.22
C PHE A 328 -21.85 -2.25 -14.78
N GLY A 329 -20.88 -2.16 -15.69
CA GLY A 329 -20.07 -3.32 -16.08
C GLY A 329 -19.08 -3.72 -14.98
N SER A 330 -18.70 -5.00 -14.91
CA SER A 330 -17.73 -5.52 -13.94
C SER A 330 -16.40 -4.77 -13.96
N ASP A 331 -15.87 -4.46 -15.15
CA ASP A 331 -14.62 -3.70 -15.32
C ASP A 331 -14.69 -2.31 -14.69
N GLN A 332 -15.85 -1.63 -14.77
CA GLN A 332 -16.04 -0.31 -14.16
C GLN A 332 -16.14 -0.42 -12.64
N ILE A 333 -16.79 -1.45 -12.11
CA ILE A 333 -16.81 -1.69 -10.66
C ILE A 333 -15.40 -2.01 -10.16
N GLU A 334 -14.63 -2.79 -10.90
CA GLU A 334 -13.23 -3.08 -10.56
C GLU A 334 -12.40 -1.79 -10.48
N SER A 335 -12.46 -0.93 -11.51
CA SER A 335 -11.71 0.33 -11.54
C SER A 335 -12.14 1.27 -10.40
N ASN A 336 -13.43 1.32 -10.11
CA ASN A 336 -13.98 2.08 -8.98
C ASN A 336 -13.44 1.55 -7.65
N PHE A 337 -13.54 0.24 -7.39
CA PHE A 337 -13.11 -0.37 -6.13
C PHE A 337 -11.60 -0.32 -5.94
N LEU A 338 -10.83 -0.44 -7.01
CA LEU A 338 -9.38 -0.24 -7.00
C LEU A 338 -9.02 1.13 -6.45
N VAL A 339 -9.61 2.20 -6.98
CA VAL A 339 -9.36 3.56 -6.49
C VAL A 339 -9.91 3.77 -5.08
N ARG A 340 -11.16 3.33 -4.83
CA ARG A 340 -11.87 3.50 -3.55
C ARG A 340 -11.25 2.72 -2.40
N SER A 341 -10.40 1.73 -2.69
CA SER A 341 -9.64 0.98 -1.67
C SER A 341 -8.19 1.48 -1.53
N ILE A 342 -7.45 1.62 -2.63
CA ILE A 342 -6.03 2.02 -2.58
C ILE A 342 -5.89 3.44 -2.03
N ILE A 343 -6.71 4.40 -2.49
CA ILE A 343 -6.56 5.81 -2.09
C ILE A 343 -6.69 6.00 -0.57
N PRO A 344 -7.74 5.49 0.10
CA PRO A 344 -7.80 5.55 1.56
C PRO A 344 -6.62 4.83 2.22
N LEU A 345 -6.31 3.61 1.80
CA LEU A 345 -5.26 2.79 2.43
C LEU A 345 -3.89 3.48 2.43
N ILE A 346 -3.43 4.02 1.30
CA ILE A 346 -2.12 4.68 1.22
C ILE A 346 -2.07 6.02 1.97
N THR A 347 -3.20 6.50 2.48
CA THR A 347 -3.27 7.69 3.35
C THR A 347 -3.34 7.35 4.83
N GLU A 348 -3.54 6.08 5.19
CA GLU A 348 -3.56 5.62 6.56
C GLU A 348 -2.16 5.64 7.18
N GLU A 349 -2.11 5.94 8.48
CA GLU A 349 -0.86 5.97 9.22
C GLU A 349 -0.25 4.56 9.31
N GLN A 350 1.05 4.45 9.04
CA GLN A 350 1.82 3.20 9.04
C GLN A 350 1.54 2.26 7.85
N VAL A 351 0.60 2.58 6.97
CA VAL A 351 0.46 1.85 5.71
C VAL A 351 1.52 2.34 4.72
N ASP A 352 2.47 1.46 4.40
CA ASP A 352 3.59 1.79 3.51
C ASP A 352 3.36 1.27 2.09
N LYS A 353 2.67 0.13 1.92
CA LYS A 353 2.45 -0.53 0.62
C LYS A 353 1.08 -1.19 0.51
N VAL A 354 0.54 -1.18 -0.72
CA VAL A 354 -0.65 -1.93 -1.13
C VAL A 354 -0.33 -2.69 -2.41
N PHE A 355 -0.47 -4.01 -2.39
CA PHE A 355 -0.26 -4.89 -3.53
C PHE A 355 -1.61 -5.33 -4.07
N TRP A 356 -1.86 -5.06 -5.35
CA TRP A 356 -3.06 -5.54 -6.01
C TRP A 356 -2.94 -7.03 -6.33
N TYR A 357 -3.97 -7.80 -6.04
CA TYR A 357 -4.13 -9.21 -6.40
C TYR A 357 -5.25 -9.32 -7.44
N THR A 358 -4.98 -9.60 -8.71
CA THR A 358 -3.69 -9.99 -9.33
C THR A 358 -3.63 -9.50 -10.79
N PHE A 359 -2.46 -9.50 -11.44
CA PHE A 359 -2.36 -9.12 -12.86
C PHE A 359 -2.65 -10.28 -13.81
N PHE A 360 -2.25 -11.50 -13.44
CA PHE A 360 -2.56 -12.72 -14.18
C PHE A 360 -3.44 -13.65 -13.35
N GLU A 361 -4.18 -14.52 -14.04
CA GLU A 361 -5.06 -15.49 -13.41
C GLU A 361 -4.27 -16.42 -12.49
N ASP A 362 -4.77 -16.63 -11.28
CA ASP A 362 -4.28 -17.66 -10.38
C ASP A 362 -5.17 -18.90 -10.50
N PRO A 363 -4.67 -20.03 -11.04
CA PRO A 363 -5.44 -21.26 -11.13
C PRO A 363 -5.94 -21.78 -9.77
N SER A 364 -5.26 -21.44 -8.67
CA SER A 364 -5.65 -21.87 -7.32
C SER A 364 -6.75 -20.99 -6.71
N ASN A 365 -6.91 -19.76 -7.21
CA ASN A 365 -7.91 -18.81 -6.75
C ASN A 365 -8.39 -17.91 -7.91
N PRO A 366 -9.17 -18.47 -8.86
CA PRO A 366 -9.46 -17.79 -10.12
C PRO A 366 -10.43 -16.62 -9.97
N GLY A 367 -10.39 -15.72 -10.94
CA GLY A 367 -11.30 -14.59 -11.16
C GLY A 367 -10.82 -13.26 -10.59
N PHE A 368 -9.56 -13.11 -10.18
CA PHE A 368 -9.02 -11.86 -9.61
C PHE A 368 -8.15 -11.05 -10.59
N SER A 369 -7.98 -11.52 -11.83
CA SER A 369 -7.11 -10.84 -12.81
C SER A 369 -7.65 -9.46 -13.17
N LEU A 370 -6.78 -8.45 -13.09
CA LEU A 370 -7.09 -7.05 -13.35
C LEU A 370 -7.56 -6.83 -14.80
N ASN A 371 -8.79 -6.35 -14.97
CA ASN A 371 -9.37 -6.07 -16.28
C ASN A 371 -8.87 -4.74 -16.88
N THR A 372 -9.31 -4.44 -18.10
CA THR A 372 -8.78 -3.31 -18.88
C THR A 372 -8.96 -1.96 -18.17
N GLN A 373 -10.16 -1.68 -17.62
CA GLN A 373 -10.40 -0.41 -16.92
C GLN A 373 -9.62 -0.33 -15.61
N GLY A 374 -9.48 -1.45 -14.89
CA GLY A 374 -8.64 -1.56 -13.71
C GLY A 374 -7.17 -1.24 -14.01
N GLN A 375 -6.63 -1.75 -15.11
CA GLN A 375 -5.27 -1.45 -15.57
C GLN A 375 -5.08 0.04 -15.87
N ILE A 376 -6.06 0.68 -16.53
CA ILE A 376 -6.00 2.11 -16.84
C ILE A 376 -6.06 2.94 -15.54
N ALA A 377 -6.96 2.60 -14.62
CA ALA A 377 -7.05 3.27 -13.32
C ALA A 377 -5.74 3.14 -12.53
N LEU A 378 -5.17 1.93 -12.47
CA LEU A 378 -3.89 1.67 -11.79
C LEU A 378 -2.74 2.47 -12.43
N LYS A 379 -2.67 2.52 -13.77
CA LYS A 379 -1.71 3.35 -14.51
C LYS A 379 -1.86 4.84 -14.18
N ASN A 380 -3.10 5.33 -14.09
CA ASN A 380 -3.37 6.71 -13.69
C ASN A 380 -2.93 7.00 -12.25
N LEU A 381 -3.18 6.08 -11.31
CA LEU A 381 -2.64 6.17 -9.95
C LEU A 381 -1.11 6.20 -9.95
N GLY A 382 -0.46 5.28 -10.66
CA GLY A 382 1.00 5.21 -10.76
C GLY A 382 1.61 6.50 -11.30
N ARG A 383 0.99 7.09 -12.33
CA ARG A 383 1.39 8.37 -12.91
C ARG A 383 1.24 9.53 -11.92
N LEU A 384 0.11 9.61 -11.23
CA LEU A 384 -0.25 10.77 -10.42
C LEU A 384 0.35 10.74 -9.01
N LEU A 385 0.54 9.55 -8.43
CA LEU A 385 0.85 9.41 -7.02
C LEU A 385 2.33 9.13 -6.74
N GLY A 386 3.13 8.78 -7.75
CA GLY A 386 4.58 8.71 -7.59
C GLY A 386 5.13 10.03 -7.04
N ASN A 387 5.85 9.98 -5.92
CA ASN A 387 6.30 11.14 -5.13
C ASN A 387 5.20 12.18 -4.82
N ALA A 388 3.92 11.83 -4.88
CA ALA A 388 2.88 12.70 -4.36
C ALA A 388 2.89 12.64 -2.83
N ARG A 389 2.60 13.76 -2.19
CA ARG A 389 2.38 13.79 -0.75
C ARG A 389 0.89 13.54 -0.49
N PRO A 390 0.51 12.54 0.30
CA PRO A 390 -0.86 12.44 0.81
C PRO A 390 -1.12 13.62 1.75
N LEU A 391 -2.21 14.34 1.50
CA LEU A 391 -2.72 15.35 2.42
C LEU A 391 -3.79 14.77 3.36
N GLY A 392 -4.31 13.58 3.02
CA GLY A 392 -5.31 12.83 3.80
C GLY A 392 -6.73 13.01 3.28
N GLN A 393 -7.69 12.57 4.09
CA GLN A 393 -9.12 12.76 3.85
C GLN A 393 -9.53 14.19 4.20
N PHE A 394 -10.26 14.84 3.29
CA PHE A 394 -10.81 16.18 3.49
C PHE A 394 -12.30 16.06 3.37
N GLN A 395 -13.04 16.37 4.43
CA GLN A 395 -14.37 16.96 4.34
C GLN A 395 -14.54 17.83 5.57
N GLU A 396 -15.02 19.07 5.40
CA GLU A 396 -15.56 19.76 6.55
C GLU A 396 -16.75 18.95 7.03
N TYR A 397 -16.80 18.64 8.33
CA TYR A 397 -18.02 18.26 9.01
C TYR A 397 -19.06 19.33 8.67
N SER A 398 -19.85 19.12 7.62
CA SER A 398 -21.16 19.73 7.55
C SER A 398 -21.81 19.35 8.89
N GLY A 399 -22.58 20.24 9.51
CA GLY A 399 -23.21 19.96 10.82
C GLY A 399 -24.24 18.81 10.80
N ILE A 400 -24.09 17.84 9.88
CA ILE A 400 -25.01 16.79 9.45
C ILE A 400 -24.37 15.40 9.63
N GLY A 401 -23.04 15.24 9.67
CA GLY A 401 -22.38 13.95 9.97
C GLY A 401 -20.92 13.82 9.52
N SER A 402 -20.29 12.69 9.87
CA SER A 402 -18.97 12.25 9.39
C SER A 402 -19.01 11.77 7.92
N PRO A 403 -17.88 11.69 7.20
CA PRO A 403 -17.84 11.15 5.84
C PRO A 403 -18.48 9.76 5.69
N ASP A 404 -18.26 8.87 6.67
CA ASP A 404 -18.87 7.54 6.70
C ASP A 404 -20.39 7.60 6.91
N GLU A 405 -20.88 8.57 7.68
CA GLU A 405 -22.31 8.81 7.89
C GLU A 405 -23.00 9.41 6.64
N LEU A 406 -22.27 10.24 5.89
CA LEU A 406 -22.77 10.88 4.67
C LEU A 406 -22.58 10.00 3.42
N GLY A 407 -21.70 9.00 3.50
CA GLY A 407 -21.29 8.18 2.35
C GLY A 407 -20.58 9.00 1.28
N LEU A 408 -19.91 10.11 1.63
CA LEU A 408 -19.20 10.97 0.69
C LEU A 408 -17.72 11.03 1.08
N PHE A 409 -16.85 10.84 0.11
CA PHE A 409 -15.41 10.73 0.34
C PHE A 409 -14.67 11.74 -0.51
N GLU A 410 -13.66 12.37 0.07
CA GLU A 410 -12.73 13.24 -0.62
C GLU A 410 -11.33 13.02 -0.03
N TYR A 411 -10.36 12.74 -0.90
CA TYR A 411 -8.96 12.57 -0.56
C TYR A 411 -8.10 13.46 -1.43
N ARG A 412 -7.08 14.08 -0.82
CA ARG A 412 -6.21 15.02 -1.51
C ARG A 412 -4.75 14.57 -1.48
N PHE A 413 -4.07 14.82 -2.59
CA PHE A 413 -2.64 14.65 -2.73
C PHE A 413 -2.03 15.93 -3.30
N ARG A 414 -0.73 16.08 -3.09
CA ARG A 414 0.05 17.20 -3.62
C ARG A 414 1.24 16.69 -4.41
N LYS A 415 1.34 17.10 -5.67
CA LYS A 415 2.48 16.78 -6.54
C LYS A 415 2.85 17.99 -7.38
N GLU A 416 4.14 18.31 -7.40
CA GLU A 416 4.70 19.44 -8.18
C GLU A 416 4.09 20.82 -7.87
N GLY A 417 3.42 20.96 -6.74
CA GLY A 417 2.69 22.17 -6.33
C GLY A 417 1.24 22.23 -6.81
N ARG A 418 0.73 21.18 -7.45
CA ARG A 418 -0.66 20.99 -7.86
C ARG A 418 -1.38 20.07 -6.88
N THR A 419 -2.61 20.41 -6.55
CA THR A 419 -3.52 19.55 -5.78
C THR A 419 -4.20 18.55 -6.71
N ILE A 420 -4.20 17.29 -6.30
CA ILE A 420 -4.93 16.19 -6.94
C ILE A 420 -6.01 15.75 -5.95
N ILE A 421 -7.25 15.64 -6.40
CA ILE A 421 -8.40 15.31 -5.56
C ILE A 421 -9.10 14.09 -6.14
N TYR A 422 -9.40 13.12 -5.29
CA TYR A 422 -10.30 12.00 -5.59
C TYR A 422 -11.56 12.19 -4.75
N ALA A 423 -12.74 12.16 -5.39
CA ALA A 423 -14.01 12.32 -4.69
C ALA A 423 -15.09 11.37 -5.23
N TRP A 424 -15.88 10.78 -4.35
CA TRP A 424 -16.94 9.82 -4.72
C TRP A 424 -18.03 9.73 -3.65
N ALA A 425 -19.15 9.11 -4.02
CA ALA A 425 -20.14 8.60 -3.08
C ALA A 425 -19.95 7.09 -2.89
N ALA A 426 -20.09 6.57 -1.67
CA ALA A 426 -19.93 5.15 -1.38
C ALA A 426 -21.12 4.29 -1.81
N ASN A 427 -22.29 4.90 -2.00
CA ASN A 427 -23.52 4.22 -2.38
C ASN A 427 -24.37 5.08 -3.32
N GLY A 428 -25.42 4.46 -3.88
CA GLY A 428 -26.41 5.11 -4.73
C GLY A 428 -26.21 4.87 -6.22
N GLY A 429 -25.26 4.01 -6.60
CA GLY A 429 -25.01 3.63 -7.99
C GLY A 429 -24.66 4.84 -8.86
N GLU A 430 -25.48 5.10 -9.87
CA GLU A 430 -25.34 6.26 -10.76
C GLU A 430 -25.91 7.57 -10.18
N ILE A 431 -26.69 7.50 -9.10
CA ILE A 431 -27.42 8.66 -8.56
C ILE A 431 -26.41 9.71 -8.06
N PRO A 432 -26.42 10.92 -8.64
CA PRO A 432 -25.47 11.95 -8.26
C PRO A 432 -25.79 12.61 -6.92
N TYR A 433 -24.79 12.72 -6.05
CA TYR A 433 -24.83 13.45 -4.79
C TYR A 433 -23.95 14.70 -4.86
N PRO A 434 -24.43 15.86 -4.38
CA PRO A 434 -23.62 17.07 -4.35
C PRO A 434 -22.57 16.99 -3.25
N ILE A 435 -21.30 17.24 -3.60
CA ILE A 435 -20.19 17.44 -2.66
C ILE A 435 -19.58 18.82 -2.90
N THR A 436 -19.33 19.56 -1.83
CA THR A 436 -18.67 20.87 -1.90
C THR A 436 -17.23 20.78 -1.41
N LEU A 437 -16.29 20.85 -2.34
CA LEU A 437 -14.86 20.83 -2.08
C LEU A 437 -14.42 22.25 -1.68
N LYS A 438 -13.98 22.45 -0.44
CA LYS A 438 -13.59 23.77 0.09
C LYS A 438 -12.07 23.91 0.25
N ASN A 439 -11.61 25.11 0.58
CA ASN A 439 -10.19 25.38 0.85
C ASN A 439 -9.30 24.98 -0.34
N LEU A 440 -9.78 25.22 -1.57
CA LEU A 440 -9.04 24.91 -2.79
C LEU A 440 -7.92 25.94 -3.00
N SER A 441 -6.75 25.47 -3.41
CA SER A 441 -5.56 26.31 -3.63
C SER A 441 -5.53 26.96 -5.01
N GLY A 442 -6.09 26.26 -6.00
CA GLY A 442 -6.12 26.68 -7.40
C GLY A 442 -7.28 27.62 -7.73
N LYS A 443 -7.25 28.17 -8.95
CA LYS A 443 -8.39 28.92 -9.52
C LYS A 443 -9.26 28.07 -10.45
N SER A 444 -8.70 26.98 -10.97
CA SER A 444 -9.37 26.04 -11.85
C SER A 444 -8.80 24.64 -11.66
N TYR A 445 -9.65 23.66 -11.87
CA TYR A 445 -9.34 22.23 -11.86
C TYR A 445 -9.85 21.59 -13.15
N ARG A 446 -9.23 20.50 -13.56
CA ARG A 446 -9.69 19.64 -14.65
C ARG A 446 -10.23 18.35 -14.05
N ALA A 447 -11.46 17.97 -14.40
CA ALA A 447 -12.11 16.76 -13.93
C ALA A 447 -12.08 15.65 -14.99
N TYR A 448 -11.85 14.42 -14.53
CA TYR A 448 -11.73 13.21 -15.33
C TYR A 448 -12.40 12.01 -14.62
N PRO A 449 -12.89 11.03 -15.38
CA PRO A 449 -13.04 9.66 -14.88
C PRO A 449 -11.67 9.08 -14.48
N ILE A 450 -11.64 8.19 -13.48
CA ILE A 450 -10.39 7.60 -12.98
C ILE A 450 -9.69 6.66 -13.95
N ASP A 451 -10.43 6.11 -14.91
CA ASP A 451 -10.00 5.18 -15.95
C ASP A 451 -9.94 5.87 -17.33
N THR A 452 -9.78 7.20 -17.35
CA THR A 452 -9.51 7.92 -18.61
C THR A 452 -8.18 7.47 -19.22
N LEU A 453 -8.15 7.29 -20.54
CA LEU A 453 -6.92 6.99 -21.29
C LEU A 453 -5.98 8.20 -21.40
N ASP A 454 -6.53 9.41 -21.25
CA ASP A 454 -5.79 10.65 -21.40
C ASP A 454 -6.15 11.65 -20.29
N LEU A 455 -5.11 12.15 -19.62
CA LEU A 455 -5.16 13.15 -18.54
C LEU A 455 -4.73 14.54 -19.04
N SER A 456 -4.69 14.76 -20.35
CA SER A 456 -4.41 16.05 -20.96
C SER A 456 -5.45 17.11 -20.58
N VAL A 457 -5.03 18.38 -20.60
CA VAL A 457 -5.90 19.52 -20.25
C VAL A 457 -7.11 19.61 -21.19
N GLU A 458 -6.97 19.21 -22.45
CA GLU A 458 -8.01 19.26 -23.48
C GLU A 458 -9.15 18.27 -23.21
N ASN A 459 -8.83 17.10 -22.66
CA ASN A 459 -9.80 16.05 -22.35
C ASN A 459 -10.46 16.20 -20.96
N GLY A 460 -9.96 17.12 -20.13
CA GLY A 460 -10.51 17.39 -18.81
C GLY A 460 -11.61 18.45 -18.81
N MET A 461 -12.73 18.16 -18.13
CA MET A 461 -13.78 19.15 -17.91
C MET A 461 -13.27 20.28 -17.01
N GLU A 462 -13.38 21.53 -17.46
CA GLU A 462 -12.98 22.69 -16.65
C GLU A 462 -13.96 22.93 -15.51
N LEU A 463 -13.44 22.99 -14.29
CA LEU A 463 -14.16 23.42 -13.10
C LEU A 463 -13.52 24.70 -12.57
N LYS A 464 -14.29 25.77 -12.46
CA LYS A 464 -13.83 27.04 -11.92
C LYS A 464 -14.08 27.08 -10.42
N VAL A 465 -13.09 27.54 -9.69
CA VAL A 465 -13.18 27.75 -8.24
C VAL A 465 -13.90 29.06 -7.99
N GLU A 466 -14.92 29.03 -7.14
CA GLU A 466 -15.68 30.20 -6.70
C GLU A 466 -14.81 31.15 -5.86
N ASP A 467 -15.27 32.39 -5.66
CA ASP A 467 -14.53 33.41 -4.91
C ASP A 467 -14.23 33.00 -3.45
N ASP A 468 -15.07 32.12 -2.87
CA ASP A 468 -14.90 31.55 -1.52
C ASP A 468 -13.94 30.35 -1.46
N LYS A 469 -13.26 30.04 -2.57
CA LYS A 469 -12.34 28.91 -2.74
C LYS A 469 -13.03 27.54 -2.66
N SER A 470 -14.25 27.44 -3.17
CA SER A 470 -14.99 26.19 -3.26
C SER A 470 -15.36 25.80 -4.69
N ILE A 471 -15.65 24.50 -4.88
CA ILE A 471 -16.34 23.96 -6.05
C ILE A 471 -17.40 22.99 -5.53
N THR A 472 -18.63 23.09 -6.03
CA THR A 472 -19.63 22.03 -5.86
C THR A 472 -19.69 21.17 -7.11
N ILE A 473 -19.47 19.87 -6.95
CA ILE A 473 -19.63 18.87 -8.01
C ILE A 473 -20.66 17.83 -7.58
N TYR A 474 -21.16 17.09 -8.56
CA TYR A 474 -21.98 15.91 -8.32
C TYR A 474 -21.11 14.67 -8.48
N VAL A 475 -21.11 13.80 -7.47
CA VAL A 475 -20.37 12.53 -7.45
C VAL A 475 -21.32 11.37 -7.24
N ASN A 476 -20.94 10.21 -7.73
CA ASN A 476 -21.65 8.95 -7.50
C ASN A 476 -20.61 7.86 -7.17
N GLU A 477 -20.93 6.59 -7.37
CA GLU A 477 -20.01 5.49 -7.07
C GLU A 477 -18.77 5.40 -7.98
N ILE A 478 -18.77 6.14 -9.09
CA ILE A 478 -17.61 6.33 -9.97
C ILE A 478 -16.76 7.48 -9.39
N PRO A 479 -15.50 7.22 -8.98
CA PRO A 479 -14.66 8.28 -8.46
C PRO A 479 -14.35 9.35 -9.51
N ALA A 480 -14.51 10.60 -9.12
CA ALA A 480 -14.09 11.77 -9.88
C ALA A 480 -12.63 12.11 -9.50
N LEU A 481 -11.79 12.26 -10.52
CA LEU A 481 -10.42 12.73 -10.40
C LEU A 481 -10.34 14.20 -10.82
N LEU A 482 -9.91 15.07 -9.91
CA LEU A 482 -9.71 16.49 -10.18
C LEU A 482 -8.23 16.85 -10.04
N ILE A 483 -7.68 17.53 -11.06
CA ILE A 483 -6.29 17.98 -11.08
C ILE A 483 -6.26 19.51 -11.19
N GLU A 484 -5.62 20.19 -10.24
CA GLU A 484 -5.45 21.65 -10.27
C GLU A 484 -4.74 22.07 -11.56
N GLU A 485 -5.30 22.96 -12.37
CA GLU A 485 -4.76 23.27 -13.71
C GLU A 485 -3.46 24.06 -13.66
N LYS A 486 -3.41 25.09 -12.81
CA LYS A 486 -2.24 25.95 -12.61
C LYS A 486 -2.02 26.18 -11.13
N SER A 487 -0.87 25.72 -10.63
CA SER A 487 -0.44 26.05 -9.27
C SER A 487 -0.22 27.56 -9.18
N ASN A 488 -0.82 28.24 -8.20
CA ASN A 488 -0.42 29.60 -7.86
C ASN A 488 1.08 29.57 -7.50
N LEU A 489 1.92 30.39 -8.16
CA LEU A 489 3.38 30.38 -7.99
C LEU A 489 3.81 30.51 -6.52
N ILE A 490 3.10 31.34 -5.75
CA ILE A 490 3.38 31.53 -4.32
C ILE A 490 3.02 30.26 -3.54
N SER A 491 1.84 29.69 -3.82
CA SER A 491 1.41 28.43 -3.21
C SER A 491 2.33 27.27 -3.61
N SER A 492 2.77 27.18 -4.86
CA SER A 492 3.63 26.10 -5.36
C SER A 492 5.00 26.12 -4.69
N ILE A 493 5.58 27.31 -4.48
CA ILE A 493 6.82 27.48 -3.74
C ILE A 493 6.62 27.14 -2.26
N LYS A 494 5.56 27.66 -1.62
CA LYS A 494 5.22 27.35 -0.23
C LYS A 494 5.06 25.84 -0.02
N TYR A 495 4.32 25.19 -0.90
CA TYR A 495 4.07 23.75 -0.88
C TYR A 495 5.33 22.94 -1.12
N ARG A 496 6.21 23.33 -2.05
CA ARG A 496 7.51 22.66 -2.24
C ARG A 496 8.41 22.77 -1.01
N ILE A 497 8.38 23.91 -0.32
CA ILE A 497 9.12 24.12 0.94
C ILE A 497 8.53 23.25 2.06
N GLU A 498 7.21 23.25 2.23
CA GLU A 498 6.49 22.39 3.17
C GLU A 498 6.79 20.90 2.90
N ASP A 499 6.77 20.46 1.64
CA ASP A 499 7.00 19.08 1.23
C ASP A 499 8.46 18.65 1.44
N GLY A 500 9.41 19.50 1.05
CA GLY A 500 10.83 19.27 1.30
C GLY A 500 11.15 19.15 2.79
N MET A 501 10.57 20.02 3.63
CA MET A 501 10.75 19.96 5.07
C MET A 501 10.10 18.71 5.68
N THR A 502 8.84 18.41 5.34
CA THR A 502 8.17 17.21 5.87
C THR A 502 8.92 15.93 5.49
N ARG A 503 9.39 15.79 4.25
CA ARG A 503 10.23 14.64 3.81
C ARG A 503 11.54 14.52 4.58
N TRP A 504 12.21 15.64 4.82
CA TRP A 504 13.45 15.65 5.60
C TRP A 504 13.21 15.19 7.05
N PHE A 505 12.10 15.62 7.65
CA PHE A 505 11.72 15.21 9.00
C PHE A 505 11.20 13.77 9.09
N SER A 506 10.51 13.27 8.06
CA SER A 506 10.05 11.87 8.02
C SER A 506 11.19 10.88 7.85
N ASN A 507 12.27 11.25 7.15
CA ASN A 507 13.46 10.41 6.98
C ASN A 507 14.35 10.34 8.25
N GLN A 508 14.03 11.11 9.30
CA GLN A 508 14.75 11.11 10.59
C GLN A 508 14.01 10.27 11.65
N LYS A 509 13.29 9.22 11.24
CA LYS A 509 12.39 8.40 12.07
C LYS A 509 13.14 7.43 13.01
N GLU A 510 14.08 7.92 13.82
CA GLU A 510 14.59 7.19 14.98
C GLU A 510 13.89 7.71 16.25
N ASN A 511 13.01 6.88 16.82
CA ASN A 511 12.39 6.97 18.16
C ASN A 511 12.18 8.38 18.72
N VAL A 512 11.01 8.97 18.49
CA VAL A 512 10.74 10.33 18.95
C VAL A 512 9.39 10.46 19.67
N ASN A 513 9.44 10.97 20.91
CA ASN A 513 8.31 11.34 21.74
C ASN A 513 7.55 12.59 21.22
N THR A 514 6.26 12.68 21.55
CA THR A 514 5.30 13.77 21.21
C THR A 514 5.80 15.20 21.49
N TRP A 515 6.71 15.41 22.44
CA TRP A 515 7.28 16.73 22.74
C TRP A 515 8.16 17.26 21.59
N VAL A 516 8.93 16.39 20.94
CA VAL A 516 9.81 16.80 19.84
C VAL A 516 8.99 17.11 18.59
N ASP A 517 7.87 16.44 18.36
CA ASP A 517 6.97 16.76 17.24
C ASP A 517 6.33 18.15 17.39
N GLN A 518 6.01 18.56 18.62
CA GLN A 518 5.59 19.93 18.89
C GLN A 518 6.70 20.95 18.64
N GLN A 519 7.95 20.62 18.94
CA GLN A 519 9.10 21.49 18.65
C GLN A 519 9.43 21.53 17.15
N LYS A 520 9.31 20.39 16.44
CA LYS A 520 9.42 20.30 14.97
C LYS A 520 8.38 21.18 14.31
N LYS A 521 7.11 21.11 14.74
CA LYS A 521 6.03 21.96 14.24
C LYS A 521 6.33 23.45 14.43
N LYS A 522 6.77 23.87 15.62
CA LYS A 522 7.17 25.26 15.89
C LYS A 522 8.36 25.72 15.04
N LEU A 523 9.32 24.85 14.78
CA LEU A 523 10.47 25.13 13.91
C LEU A 523 10.06 25.27 12.45
N ILE A 524 9.17 24.40 11.98
CA ILE A 524 8.55 24.48 10.64
C ILE A 524 7.80 25.80 10.51
N ASP A 525 6.91 26.12 11.45
CA ASP A 525 6.12 27.37 11.43
C ASP A 525 7.03 28.61 11.40
N LYS A 526 8.11 28.61 12.19
CA LYS A 526 9.06 29.73 12.23
C LYS A 526 9.88 29.86 10.93
N ALA A 527 10.29 28.74 10.35
CA ALA A 527 10.99 28.72 9.06
C ALA A 527 10.07 29.15 7.92
N MET A 528 8.79 28.75 7.97
CA MET A 528 7.76 29.16 7.02
C MET A 528 7.49 30.66 7.07
N ASN A 529 7.27 31.22 8.26
CA ASN A 529 7.05 32.65 8.42
C ASN A 529 8.25 33.46 7.88
N TRP A 530 9.48 33.02 8.17
CA TRP A 530 10.67 33.66 7.63
C TRP A 530 10.78 33.55 6.10
N ALA A 531 10.46 32.39 5.52
CA ALA A 531 10.48 32.19 4.08
C ALA A 531 9.41 33.04 3.38
N GLU A 532 8.21 33.13 3.95
CA GLU A 532 7.10 33.95 3.47
C GLU A 532 7.44 35.44 3.52
N GLU A 533 7.97 35.95 4.65
CA GLU A 533 8.45 37.33 4.77
C GLU A 533 9.61 37.65 3.81
N SER A 534 10.57 36.73 3.67
CA SER A 534 11.72 36.92 2.78
C SER A 534 11.29 36.92 1.31
N PHE A 535 10.32 36.08 0.95
CA PHE A 535 9.76 36.01 -0.39
C PHE A 535 8.92 37.25 -0.73
N LEU A 536 8.04 37.70 0.17
CA LEU A 536 7.28 38.94 0.00
C LEU A 536 8.22 40.15 -0.15
N ASN A 537 9.30 40.21 0.64
CA ASN A 537 10.32 41.25 0.50
C ASN A 537 11.09 41.17 -0.83
N LEU A 538 11.36 39.97 -1.34
CA LEU A 538 12.01 39.79 -2.64
C LEU A 538 11.08 40.22 -3.79
N LEU A 539 9.81 39.82 -3.75
CA LEU A 539 8.80 40.22 -4.72
C LEU A 539 8.62 41.74 -4.74
N ASN A 540 8.49 42.37 -3.57
CA ASN A 540 8.39 43.82 -3.48
C ASN A 540 9.63 44.50 -4.08
N LYS A 541 10.84 44.01 -3.81
CA LYS A 541 12.07 44.53 -4.44
C LYS A 541 12.13 44.34 -5.95
N VAL A 542 11.56 43.25 -6.48
CA VAL A 542 11.50 43.00 -7.93
C VAL A 542 10.45 43.90 -8.57
N VAL A 543 9.29 44.08 -7.94
CA VAL A 543 8.22 44.99 -8.38
C VAL A 543 8.70 46.44 -8.36
N ASP A 544 9.34 46.89 -7.27
CA ASP A 544 9.92 48.24 -7.13
C ASP A 544 11.02 48.52 -8.17
N LYS A 545 11.71 47.47 -8.63
CA LYS A 545 12.74 47.58 -9.67
C LYS A 545 12.17 47.57 -11.10
N ILE A 546 10.94 47.09 -11.27
CA ILE A 546 10.21 47.07 -12.56
C ILE A 546 9.31 48.31 -12.71
N SER A 547 8.82 48.89 -11.61
CA SER A 547 8.02 50.12 -11.60
C SER A 547 8.84 51.41 -11.52
N GLY A 548 10.18 51.29 -11.48
CA GLY A 548 11.13 52.40 -11.37
C GLY A 548 11.86 52.78 -12.66
N ASP A 549 11.52 52.17 -13.79
CA ASP A 549 11.91 52.57 -15.17
C ASP A 549 10.64 52.92 -15.96
#